data_AF-A0A8J2HRM1-F1
#
_entry.id   AF-A0A8J2HRM1-F1
#
_cell.length_a   1.000
_cell.length_b   1.000
_cell.length_c   1.000
_cell.angle_alpha   90.00
_cell.angle_beta   90.00
_cell.angle_gamma   90.00
#
_symmetry.space_group_name_H-M   'P 1'
#
loop_
_entity.id
_entity.type
_entity.pdbx_description
1 polymer ?
#
loop_
_entity_poly.entity_id
_entity_poly.type
_entity_poly.pdbx_seq_one_letter_code
_entity_poly.pdbx_strand_id
1 'polypeptide(L)'
;MPEIQSNQLIMNMLISETIRQLLICTRRLEKFTMLENLIKQYFHENYTIIQIRELLLNKHGISKSISTIKRILSALGLKRKYFKESKMEDIISAIIEEVHSCGYNLGYRSLWSLLQTCLRSKHSDKLAGNGSFIQGKSVQNQRIESYWGRMRQHTVDFYIQLFKSIQSKGLFDGSNFHIKCLQFCFGPLLKHGLDYNRRLWNEHRIRKQAARNLVAGRPNALFNLPHQHQCRDFKKLTNKNTVERLMDRFTKKPQLLDPIITELVELLVPDVKTPTNPKEALNLYKNILEAYATHRNTN
;
A
#
# COMPACT_ATOMS: atom_id res chain seq x y z
N MET A 1 -20.23 54.16 21.24
CA MET A 1 -18.81 54.43 21.59
C MET A 1 -18.16 53.34 22.47
N PRO A 2 -18.84 52.64 23.41
CA PRO A 2 -18.22 51.59 24.24
C PRO A 2 -17.88 50.28 23.49
N GLU A 3 -18.71 49.87 22.52
CA GLU A 3 -18.53 48.59 21.81
C GLU A 3 -17.29 48.54 20.91
N ILE A 4 -16.89 49.68 20.33
CA ILE A 4 -15.73 49.73 19.42
C ILE A 4 -14.43 49.57 20.22
N GLN A 5 -14.32 50.19 21.40
CA GLN A 5 -13.17 49.99 22.29
C GLN A 5 -13.12 48.56 22.84
N SER A 6 -14.27 47.96 23.16
CA SER A 6 -14.34 46.55 23.60
C SER A 6 -13.88 45.58 22.50
N ASN A 7 -14.35 45.76 21.27
CA ASN A 7 -13.95 44.92 20.14
C ASN A 7 -12.48 45.07 19.79
N GLN A 8 -11.91 46.27 19.94
CA GLN A 8 -10.49 46.51 19.68
C GLN A 8 -9.61 45.93 20.80
N LEU A 9 -10.09 45.93 22.05
CA LEU A 9 -9.44 45.25 23.17
C LEU A 9 -9.46 43.72 22.99
N ILE A 10 -10.59 43.17 22.55
CA ILE A 10 -10.75 41.74 22.25
C ILE A 10 -9.89 41.34 21.06
N MET A 11 -9.82 42.15 20.00
CA MET A 11 -8.96 41.87 18.85
C MET A 11 -7.48 41.91 19.24
N ASN A 12 -7.05 42.87 20.07
CA ASN A 12 -5.69 42.95 20.59
C ASN A 12 -5.35 41.78 21.53
N MET A 13 -6.29 41.31 22.35
CA MET A 13 -6.14 40.10 23.17
C MET A 13 -6.01 38.84 22.31
N LEU A 14 -6.84 38.71 21.26
CA LEU A 14 -6.78 37.57 20.35
C LEU A 14 -5.49 37.56 19.52
N ILE A 15 -5.01 38.73 19.08
CA ILE A 15 -3.73 38.89 18.37
C ILE A 15 -2.56 38.57 19.31
N SER A 16 -2.60 39.03 20.57
CA SER A 16 -1.58 38.70 21.58
C SER A 16 -1.55 37.21 21.87
N GLU A 17 -2.70 36.56 22.01
CA GLU A 17 -2.80 35.12 22.26
C GLU A 17 -2.37 34.31 21.02
N THR A 18 -2.72 34.72 19.79
CA THR A 18 -2.21 34.06 18.57
C THR A 18 -0.70 34.24 18.42
N ILE A 19 -0.15 35.41 18.73
CA ILE A 19 1.31 35.63 18.75
C ILE A 19 1.96 34.78 19.84
N ARG A 20 1.32 34.62 21.01
CA ARG A 20 1.78 33.74 22.10
C ARG A 20 1.74 32.27 21.69
N GLN A 21 0.68 31.83 21.01
CA GLN A 21 0.55 30.48 20.45
C GLN A 21 1.54 30.22 19.31
N LEU A 22 1.83 31.22 18.47
CA LEU A 22 2.88 31.16 17.44
C LEU A 22 4.29 31.15 18.05
N LEU A 23 4.53 31.90 19.14
CA LEU A 23 5.79 31.86 19.91
C LEU A 23 5.98 30.53 20.65
N ILE A 24 4.89 29.92 21.15
CA ILE A 24 4.89 28.59 21.73
C ILE A 24 5.12 27.52 20.65
N CYS A 25 4.49 27.64 19.48
CA CYS A 25 4.72 26.76 18.33
C CYS A 25 6.14 26.87 17.75
N THR A 26 6.69 28.08 17.67
CA THR A 26 8.06 28.31 17.19
C THR A 26 9.12 27.92 18.23
N ARG A 27 8.83 28.03 19.54
CA ARG A 27 9.68 27.45 20.61
C ARG A 27 9.62 25.92 20.68
N ARG A 28 8.64 25.26 20.05
CA ARG A 28 8.44 23.79 20.08
C ARG A 28 9.08 23.04 18.91
N LEU A 29 9.72 23.74 17.96
CA LEU A 29 10.69 23.14 17.05
C LEU A 29 12.01 22.96 17.81
N GLU A 30 12.16 21.83 18.49
CA GLU A 30 13.46 21.37 18.98
C GLU A 30 14.46 21.47 17.82
N LYS A 31 15.54 22.25 18.00
CA LYS A 31 16.64 22.31 17.03
C LYS A 31 17.30 20.93 16.97
N PHE A 32 16.82 20.08 16.08
CA PHE A 32 17.47 18.82 15.77
C PHE A 32 18.88 19.09 15.24
N THR A 33 19.85 18.38 15.77
CA THR A 33 21.24 18.42 15.30
C THR A 33 21.31 18.00 13.83
N MET A 34 22.34 18.43 13.10
CA MET A 34 22.56 18.04 11.69
C MET A 34 22.52 16.51 11.50
N LEU A 35 23.03 15.75 12.48
CA LEU A 35 22.99 14.29 12.53
C LEU A 35 21.55 13.75 12.64
N GLU A 36 20.73 14.34 13.51
CA GLU A 36 19.33 13.94 13.69
C GLU A 36 18.51 14.21 12.44
N ASN A 37 18.74 15.34 11.76
CA ASN A 37 18.08 15.67 10.49
C ASN A 37 18.45 14.69 9.38
N LEU A 38 19.74 14.33 9.23
CA LEU A 38 20.18 13.33 8.26
C LEU A 38 19.62 11.93 8.56
N ILE A 39 19.64 11.51 9.83
CA ILE A 39 19.05 10.24 10.25
C ILE A 39 17.54 10.20 9.97
N LYS A 40 16.83 11.29 10.25
CA LYS A 40 15.40 11.44 9.97
C LYS A 40 15.10 11.38 8.48
N GLN A 41 15.87 12.10 7.66
CA GLN A 41 15.76 12.06 6.20
C GLN A 41 15.95 10.64 5.66
N TYR A 42 17.05 9.97 6.00
CA TYR A 42 17.33 8.61 5.50
C TYR A 42 16.33 7.57 6.02
N PHE A 43 15.79 7.79 7.22
CA PHE A 43 14.70 6.96 7.73
C PHE A 43 13.43 7.11 6.89
N HIS A 44 13.05 8.33 6.50
CA HIS A 44 11.89 8.61 5.64
C HIS A 44 12.08 8.16 4.19
N GLU A 45 13.32 8.11 3.70
CA GLU A 45 13.70 7.50 2.42
C GLU A 45 13.74 5.95 2.48
N ASN A 46 13.24 5.34 3.57
CA ASN A 46 13.08 3.90 3.77
C ASN A 46 14.36 3.06 3.92
N TYR A 47 15.55 3.64 4.02
CA TYR A 47 16.81 2.91 4.26
C TYR A 47 16.85 2.17 5.60
N THR A 48 17.28 0.91 5.60
CA THR A 48 17.45 0.11 6.84
C THR A 48 18.51 0.72 7.76
N ILE A 49 18.51 0.37 9.05
CA ILE A 49 19.48 0.91 10.03
C ILE A 49 20.94 0.68 9.60
N ILE A 50 21.21 -0.45 8.94
CA ILE A 50 22.54 -0.78 8.40
C ILE A 50 22.89 0.16 7.24
N GLN A 51 21.95 0.38 6.31
CA GLN A 51 22.13 1.31 5.18
C GLN A 51 22.25 2.77 5.64
N ILE A 52 21.48 3.20 6.63
CA ILE A 52 21.60 4.56 7.22
C ILE A 52 23.02 4.75 7.78
N ARG A 53 23.57 3.75 8.47
CA ARG A 53 24.95 3.78 8.97
C ARG A 53 25.97 3.92 7.83
N GLU A 54 25.81 3.15 6.76
CA GLU A 54 26.71 3.20 5.60
C GLU A 54 26.62 4.55 4.86
N LEU A 55 25.41 5.11 4.72
CA LEU A 55 25.19 6.41 4.08
C LEU A 55 25.77 7.56 4.90
N LEU A 56 25.63 7.53 6.23
CA LEU A 56 26.25 8.51 7.12
C LEU A 56 27.78 8.49 7.03
N LEU A 57 28.37 7.30 6.94
CA LEU A 57 29.82 7.14 6.81
C LEU A 57 30.31 7.60 5.43
N ASN A 58 29.70 7.10 4.35
CA ASN A 58 30.23 7.26 2.99
C ASN A 58 29.90 8.62 2.37
N LYS A 59 28.74 9.22 2.69
CA LYS A 59 28.34 10.52 2.11
C LYS A 59 28.63 11.71 3.00
N HIS A 60 28.70 11.51 4.32
CA HIS A 60 28.83 12.61 5.29
C HIS A 60 30.05 12.48 6.20
N GLY A 61 30.84 11.40 6.09
CA GLY A 61 32.01 11.17 6.95
C GLY A 61 31.66 10.92 8.42
N ILE A 62 30.39 10.67 8.75
CA ILE A 62 29.93 10.52 10.13
C ILE A 62 29.93 9.05 10.53
N SER A 63 30.91 8.65 11.35
CA SER A 63 30.97 7.31 11.94
C SER A 63 30.15 7.22 13.23
N LYS A 64 29.08 6.41 13.23
CA LYS A 64 28.27 6.10 14.42
C LYS A 64 27.95 4.61 14.52
N SER A 65 27.84 4.13 15.76
CA SER A 65 27.42 2.76 16.04
C SER A 65 25.92 2.57 15.74
N ILE A 66 25.53 1.33 15.40
CA ILE A 66 24.13 0.94 15.20
C ILE A 66 23.28 1.26 16.44
N SER A 67 23.82 1.06 17.65
CA SER A 67 23.14 1.34 18.91
C SER A 67 22.88 2.84 19.10
N THR A 68 23.82 3.69 18.70
CA THR A 68 23.66 5.15 18.74
C THR A 68 22.55 5.60 17.77
N ILE A 69 22.54 5.06 16.55
CA ILE A 69 21.51 5.35 15.55
C ILE A 69 20.13 4.88 16.04
N LYS A 70 20.02 3.68 16.62
CA LYS A 70 18.77 3.17 17.23
C LYS A 70 18.26 4.06 18.38
N ARG A 71 19.16 4.56 19.23
CA ARG A 71 18.82 5.47 20.33
C ARG A 71 18.29 6.80 19.79
N ILE A 72 18.96 7.38 18.79
CA ILE A 72 18.54 8.63 18.14
C ILE A 72 17.16 8.44 17.48
N LEU A 73 16.98 7.39 16.69
CA LEU A 73 15.69 7.04 16.09
C LEU A 73 14.58 6.90 17.16
N SER A 74 14.88 6.29 18.31
CA SER A 74 13.93 6.14 19.41
C SER A 74 13.59 7.46 20.09
N ALA A 75 14.57 8.35 20.27
CA ALA A 75 14.38 9.69 20.81
C ALA A 75 13.57 10.59 19.86
N LEU A 76 13.78 10.44 18.55
CA LEU A 76 13.01 11.12 17.50
C LEU A 76 11.61 10.52 17.27
N GLY A 77 11.22 9.48 18.01
CA GLY A 77 9.95 8.77 17.81
C GLY A 77 9.87 7.94 16.52
N LEU A 78 10.96 7.82 15.78
CA LEU A 78 11.07 7.12 14.50
C LEU A 78 11.32 5.62 14.73
N LYS A 79 10.24 4.86 14.93
CA LYS A 79 10.31 3.41 15.15
C LYS A 79 9.79 2.66 13.93
N ARG A 80 10.56 1.67 13.46
CA ARG A 80 10.03 0.61 12.58
C ARG A 80 9.25 -0.36 13.45
N LYS A 81 8.00 -0.65 13.07
CA LYS A 81 6.93 -1.25 13.90
C LYS A 81 7.39 -2.26 14.98
N TYR A 82 7.18 -1.86 16.23
CA TYR A 82 6.80 -2.74 17.34
C TYR A 82 5.41 -2.26 17.82
N PHE A 83 4.46 -3.18 17.95
CA PHE A 83 3.05 -2.89 18.22
C PHE A 83 2.82 -2.52 19.71
N LYS A 84 2.20 -1.36 19.94
CA LYS A 84 1.37 -1.08 21.12
C LYS A 84 0.02 -0.61 20.58
N GLU A 85 -1.08 -1.19 21.06
CA GLU A 85 -2.43 -0.85 20.57
C GLU A 85 -2.77 0.62 20.86
N SER A 86 -3.23 1.34 19.84
CA SER A 86 -3.62 2.76 19.89
C SER A 86 -5.14 2.92 19.95
N LYS A 87 -5.63 4.11 20.30
CA LYS A 87 -7.07 4.40 20.38
C LYS A 87 -7.73 4.38 18.99
N MET A 88 -9.05 4.26 18.97
CA MET A 88 -9.83 4.12 17.73
C MET A 88 -9.64 5.31 16.78
N GLU A 89 -9.55 6.51 17.34
CA GLU A 89 -9.36 7.77 16.62
C GLU A 89 -7.96 7.83 15.99
N ASP A 90 -6.95 7.31 16.71
CA ASP A 90 -5.56 7.19 16.22
C ASP A 90 -5.47 6.13 15.11
N ILE A 91 -6.26 5.06 15.21
CA ILE A 91 -6.40 4.01 14.20
C ILE A 91 -7.01 4.59 12.92
N ILE A 92 -8.10 5.36 13.04
CA ILE A 92 -8.74 6.01 11.89
C ILE A 92 -7.78 7.03 11.26
N SER A 93 -7.08 7.84 12.06
CA SER A 93 -6.07 8.78 11.60
C SER A 93 -4.88 8.09 10.91
N ALA A 94 -4.41 6.96 11.44
CA ALA A 94 -3.34 6.17 10.81
C ALA A 94 -3.76 5.51 9.50
N ILE A 95 -5.03 5.08 9.37
CA ILE A 95 -5.58 4.63 8.07
C ILE A 95 -5.62 5.81 7.09
N ILE A 96 -6.05 7.00 7.56
CA ILE A 96 -6.07 8.23 6.75
C ILE A 96 -4.64 8.56 6.28
N GLU A 97 -3.65 8.62 7.16
CA GLU A 97 -2.26 8.94 6.81
C GLU A 97 -1.65 7.90 5.88
N GLU A 98 -1.83 6.61 6.14
CA GLU A 98 -1.31 5.53 5.29
C GLU A 98 -1.84 5.61 3.86
N VAL A 99 -3.14 5.85 3.70
CA VAL A 99 -3.77 5.86 2.38
C VAL A 99 -3.35 7.09 1.56
N HIS A 100 -2.99 8.19 2.23
CA HIS A 100 -2.56 9.42 1.57
C HIS A 100 -1.04 9.53 1.40
N SER A 101 -0.22 8.72 2.09
CA SER A 101 1.23 8.76 1.98
C SER A 101 1.78 7.62 1.13
N CYS A 102 2.34 7.98 -0.02
CA CYS A 102 3.06 7.09 -0.91
C CYS A 102 4.40 6.65 -0.30
N GLY A 103 4.39 5.83 0.76
CA GLY A 103 5.68 5.35 1.30
C GLY A 103 5.64 4.46 2.52
N TYR A 104 4.56 4.45 3.29
CA TYR A 104 4.37 3.45 4.33
C TYR A 104 3.49 2.35 3.77
N ASN A 105 3.94 1.11 3.90
CA ASN A 105 3.13 -0.08 3.65
C ASN A 105 3.04 -0.75 5.02
N LEU A 106 2.01 -0.38 5.82
CA LEU A 106 1.61 -0.92 7.11
C LEU A 106 1.56 -2.46 7.07
N GLY A 107 1.51 -3.03 5.87
CA GLY A 107 1.43 -4.44 5.58
C GLY A 107 -0.01 -4.91 5.69
N TYR A 108 -0.37 -5.88 4.85
CA TYR A 108 -1.71 -6.48 4.79
C TYR A 108 -2.32 -6.71 6.17
N ARG A 109 -1.54 -7.26 7.10
CA ARG A 109 -2.01 -7.63 8.43
C ARG A 109 -2.47 -6.44 9.27
N SER A 110 -1.73 -5.35 9.21
CA SER A 110 -2.07 -4.15 9.97
C SER A 110 -3.27 -3.47 9.35
N LEU A 111 -3.31 -3.35 8.03
CA LEU A 111 -4.49 -2.84 7.32
C LEU A 111 -5.74 -3.67 7.65
N TRP A 112 -5.60 -5.00 7.68
CA TRP A 112 -6.68 -5.91 8.03
C TRP A 112 -7.17 -5.74 9.48
N SER A 113 -6.24 -5.58 10.43
CA SER A 113 -6.57 -5.27 11.83
C SER A 113 -7.40 -3.99 11.94
N LEU A 114 -6.94 -2.92 11.30
CA LEU A 114 -7.60 -1.63 11.31
C LEU A 114 -9.00 -1.71 10.69
N LEU A 115 -9.13 -2.37 9.52
CA LEU A 115 -10.42 -2.56 8.85
C LEU A 115 -11.41 -3.36 9.71
N GLN A 116 -10.98 -4.47 10.33
CA GLN A 116 -11.84 -5.28 11.19
C GLN A 116 -12.33 -4.48 12.39
N THR A 117 -11.43 -3.80 13.08
CA THR A 117 -11.75 -2.95 14.23
C THR A 117 -12.69 -1.81 13.86
N CYS A 118 -12.42 -1.11 12.75
CA CYS A 118 -13.27 -0.05 12.21
C CYS A 118 -14.69 -0.52 11.90
N LEU A 119 -14.81 -1.58 11.10
CA LEU A 119 -16.11 -2.11 10.66
C LEU A 119 -16.91 -2.73 11.81
N ARG A 120 -16.23 -3.17 12.90
CA ARG A 120 -16.87 -3.76 14.08
C ARG A 120 -17.03 -2.82 15.27
N SER A 121 -16.67 -1.54 15.14
CA SER A 121 -16.71 -0.56 16.24
C SER A 121 -18.09 -0.33 16.84
N LYS A 122 -19.14 -0.44 16.03
CA LYS A 122 -20.53 -0.21 16.45
C LYS A 122 -21.28 -1.48 16.86
N HIS A 123 -20.65 -2.65 16.79
CA HIS A 123 -21.27 -3.89 17.27
C HIS A 123 -21.27 -3.92 18.80
N SER A 124 -22.23 -4.62 19.39
CA SER A 124 -22.40 -4.71 20.85
C SER A 124 -21.87 -6.00 21.47
N ASP A 125 -21.38 -6.96 20.66
CA ASP A 125 -20.85 -8.22 21.18
C ASP A 125 -19.42 -8.08 21.73
N LYS A 126 -19.01 -9.03 22.57
CA LYS A 126 -17.70 -9.03 23.26
C LYS A 126 -16.49 -8.92 22.30
N LEU A 127 -16.66 -9.28 21.03
CA LEU A 127 -15.63 -9.23 19.99
C LEU A 127 -15.83 -8.03 19.05
N ALA A 128 -16.47 -6.95 19.50
CA ALA A 128 -16.61 -5.70 18.77
C ALA A 128 -15.35 -4.83 18.88
N GLY A 129 -15.20 -3.89 17.96
CA GLY A 129 -14.09 -2.93 17.91
C GLY A 129 -12.73 -3.62 18.04
N ASN A 130 -11.92 -3.22 19.02
CA ASN A 130 -10.58 -3.76 19.25
C ASN A 130 -10.59 -5.26 19.54
N GLY A 131 -11.66 -5.80 20.13
CA GLY A 131 -11.81 -7.23 20.40
C GLY A 131 -12.08 -8.07 19.14
N SER A 132 -12.23 -7.44 17.97
CA SER A 132 -12.55 -8.13 16.72
C SER A 132 -11.35 -8.73 15.99
N PHE A 133 -10.14 -8.20 16.24
CA PHE A 133 -8.92 -8.64 15.58
C PHE A 133 -8.06 -9.48 16.53
N ILE A 134 -7.65 -10.67 16.09
CA ILE A 134 -6.78 -11.55 16.87
C ILE A 134 -5.33 -11.34 16.45
N GLN A 135 -4.51 -10.81 17.36
CA GLN A 135 -3.09 -10.63 17.13
C GLN A 135 -2.30 -11.94 17.32
N GLY A 136 -2.15 -12.73 16.25
CA GLY A 136 -1.22 -13.88 16.19
C GLY A 136 0.26 -13.54 15.85
N LYS A 137 1.08 -14.57 15.61
CA LYS A 137 2.43 -14.41 15.01
C LYS A 137 2.34 -14.48 13.48
N SER A 138 3.26 -13.87 12.73
CA SER A 138 3.28 -13.98 11.25
C SER A 138 3.35 -15.43 10.76
N VAL A 139 4.04 -16.30 11.50
CA VAL A 139 4.09 -17.75 11.23
C VAL A 139 2.74 -18.46 11.30
N GLN A 140 1.70 -17.81 11.83
CA GLN A 140 0.33 -18.35 11.87
C GLN A 140 -0.50 -17.95 10.64
N ASN A 141 -0.01 -17.05 9.77
CA ASN A 141 -0.68 -16.62 8.54
C ASN A 141 -0.55 -17.62 7.37
N GLN A 142 -0.36 -18.91 7.67
CA GLN A 142 -0.02 -19.95 6.69
C GLN A 142 -0.98 -20.03 5.49
N ARG A 143 -2.28 -19.80 5.71
CA ARG A 143 -3.29 -19.90 4.64
C ARG A 143 -3.11 -18.82 3.57
N ILE A 144 -2.94 -17.57 4.00
CA ILE A 144 -2.80 -16.45 3.07
C ILE A 144 -1.41 -16.46 2.42
N GLU A 145 -0.36 -16.83 3.16
CA GLU A 145 0.99 -17.02 2.59
C GLU A 145 1.03 -18.16 1.56
N SER A 146 0.31 -19.26 1.81
CA SER A 146 0.17 -20.35 0.84
C SER A 146 -0.56 -19.90 -0.44
N TYR A 147 -1.55 -19.01 -0.33
CA TYR A 147 -2.22 -18.43 -1.49
C TYR A 147 -1.24 -17.55 -2.29
N TRP A 148 -0.56 -16.61 -1.63
CA TRP A 148 0.41 -15.73 -2.27
C TRP A 148 1.53 -16.52 -2.95
N GLY A 149 2.07 -17.53 -2.27
CA GLY A 149 3.08 -18.42 -2.84
C GLY A 149 2.59 -19.13 -4.10
N ARG A 150 1.35 -19.61 -4.11
CA ARG A 150 0.79 -20.29 -5.28
C ARG A 150 0.49 -19.34 -6.43
N MET A 151 -0.15 -18.20 -6.17
CA MET A 151 -0.41 -17.19 -7.20
C MET A 151 0.89 -16.64 -7.81
N ARG A 152 1.94 -16.51 -6.98
CA ARG A 152 3.27 -16.15 -7.44
C ARG A 152 3.85 -17.21 -8.38
N GLN A 153 3.90 -18.47 -7.96
CA GLN A 153 4.44 -19.58 -8.76
C GLN A 153 3.70 -19.79 -10.09
N HIS A 154 2.37 -19.67 -10.09
CA HIS A 154 1.55 -19.99 -11.25
C HIS A 154 1.37 -18.83 -12.23
N THR A 155 1.70 -17.60 -11.86
CA THR A 155 1.45 -16.44 -12.74
C THR A 155 2.49 -15.34 -12.60
N VAL A 156 2.69 -14.80 -11.40
CA VAL A 156 3.46 -13.55 -11.26
C VAL A 156 4.96 -13.76 -11.51
N ASP A 157 5.52 -14.92 -11.15
CA ASP A 157 6.95 -15.18 -11.32
C ASP A 157 7.41 -15.16 -12.78
N PHE A 158 6.58 -15.66 -13.71
CA PHE A 158 6.87 -15.56 -15.14
C PHE A 158 7.08 -14.10 -15.57
N TYR A 159 6.14 -13.20 -15.21
CA TYR A 159 6.23 -11.79 -15.58
C TYR A 159 7.37 -11.07 -14.88
N ILE A 160 7.66 -11.39 -13.61
CA ILE A 160 8.82 -10.85 -12.90
C ILE A 160 10.11 -11.18 -13.66
N GLN A 161 10.29 -12.43 -14.07
CA GLN A 161 11.50 -12.85 -14.80
C GLN A 161 11.54 -12.25 -16.21
N LEU A 162 10.39 -12.17 -16.88
CA LEU A 162 10.28 -11.52 -18.19
C LEU A 162 10.73 -10.06 -18.11
N PHE A 163 10.20 -9.27 -17.18
CA PHE A 163 10.56 -7.86 -17.04
C PHE A 163 12.02 -7.66 -16.64
N LYS A 164 12.57 -8.54 -15.78
CA LYS A 164 14.02 -8.56 -15.51
C LYS A 164 14.83 -8.81 -16.79
N SER A 165 14.37 -9.70 -17.67
CA SER A 165 15.04 -9.95 -18.94
C SER A 165 14.91 -8.78 -19.93
N ILE A 166 13.80 -8.05 -19.93
CA ILE A 166 13.65 -6.82 -20.73
C ILE A 166 14.66 -5.77 -20.26
N GLN A 167 14.78 -5.58 -18.94
CA GLN A 167 15.77 -4.67 -18.34
C GLN A 167 17.20 -5.09 -18.66
N SER A 168 17.55 -6.37 -18.48
CA SER A 168 18.92 -6.86 -18.72
C SER A 168 19.36 -6.76 -20.19
N LYS A 169 18.41 -6.69 -21.13
CA LYS A 169 18.67 -6.50 -22.57
C LYS A 169 18.74 -5.03 -22.98
N GLY A 170 18.62 -4.09 -22.05
CA GLY A 170 18.63 -2.65 -22.34
C GLY A 170 17.35 -2.14 -23.02
N LEU A 171 16.26 -2.93 -23.01
CA LEU A 171 14.99 -2.56 -23.65
C LEU A 171 14.09 -1.71 -22.73
N PHE A 172 14.50 -1.50 -21.47
CA PHE A 172 13.75 -0.74 -20.48
C PHE A 172 14.69 0.24 -19.78
N ASP A 173 14.32 1.52 -19.80
CA ASP A 173 15.14 2.63 -19.29
C ASP A 173 14.73 3.09 -17.87
N GLY A 174 13.67 2.53 -17.28
CA GLY A 174 13.15 2.96 -15.98
C GLY A 174 12.20 4.15 -16.02
N SER A 175 12.00 4.78 -17.18
CA SER A 175 11.15 5.96 -17.32
C SER A 175 9.68 5.62 -17.06
N ASN A 176 8.93 6.62 -16.58
CA ASN A 176 7.49 6.50 -16.40
C ASN A 176 6.81 6.15 -17.75
N PHE A 177 7.31 6.67 -18.86
CA PHE A 177 6.81 6.32 -20.20
C PHE A 177 6.91 4.82 -20.47
N HIS A 178 8.10 4.22 -20.30
CA HIS A 178 8.28 2.78 -20.51
C HIS A 178 7.42 1.96 -19.55
N ILE A 179 7.30 2.37 -18.27
CA ILE A 179 6.44 1.70 -17.29
C ILE A 179 4.98 1.68 -17.79
N LYS A 180 4.48 2.81 -18.28
CA LYS A 180 3.10 2.91 -18.78
C LYS A 180 2.88 2.12 -20.06
N CYS A 181 3.83 2.11 -20.99
CA CYS A 181 3.75 1.28 -22.19
C CYS A 181 3.76 -0.23 -21.84
N LEU A 182 4.56 -0.65 -20.86
CA LEU A 182 4.53 -2.03 -20.36
C LEU A 182 3.19 -2.35 -19.69
N GLN A 183 2.63 -1.44 -18.90
CA GLN A 183 1.28 -1.60 -18.32
C GLN A 183 0.22 -1.71 -19.41
N PHE A 184 0.32 -0.93 -20.49
CA PHE A 184 -0.59 -1.02 -21.63
C PHE A 184 -0.51 -2.40 -22.30
N CYS A 185 0.70 -2.87 -22.62
CA CYS A 185 0.90 -4.11 -23.38
C CYS A 185 0.62 -5.37 -22.54
N PHE A 186 1.07 -5.40 -21.29
CA PHE A 186 1.01 -6.59 -20.42
C PHE A 186 -0.11 -6.54 -19.39
N GLY A 187 -0.68 -5.37 -19.10
CA GLY A 187 -1.74 -5.19 -18.11
C GLY A 187 -2.96 -6.10 -18.34
N PRO A 188 -3.51 -6.19 -19.57
CA PRO A 188 -4.62 -7.10 -19.87
C PRO A 188 -4.28 -8.57 -19.57
N LEU A 189 -3.08 -9.02 -19.94
CA LEU A 189 -2.60 -10.39 -19.70
C LEU A 189 -2.42 -10.68 -18.21
N LEU A 190 -1.81 -9.75 -17.47
CA LEU A 190 -1.64 -9.84 -16.03
C LEU A 190 -2.99 -9.89 -15.32
N LYS A 191 -3.93 -9.01 -15.70
CA LYS A 191 -5.29 -9.00 -15.15
C LYS A 191 -5.98 -10.34 -15.40
N HIS A 192 -5.94 -10.85 -16.63
CA HIS A 192 -6.53 -12.14 -16.97
C HIS A 192 -5.92 -13.29 -16.14
N GLY A 193 -4.59 -13.33 -16.02
CA GLY A 193 -3.88 -14.33 -15.22
C GLY A 193 -4.27 -14.27 -13.73
N LEU A 194 -4.34 -13.08 -13.15
CA LEU A 194 -4.76 -12.89 -11.76
C LEU A 194 -6.23 -13.28 -11.54
N ASP A 195 -7.12 -12.92 -12.46
CA ASP A 195 -8.53 -13.33 -12.42
C ASP A 195 -8.70 -14.85 -12.55
N TYR A 196 -7.89 -15.49 -13.39
CA TYR A 196 -7.85 -16.94 -13.50
C TYR A 196 -7.40 -17.61 -12.21
N ASN A 197 -6.32 -17.13 -11.57
CA ASN A 197 -5.86 -17.66 -10.28
C ASN A 197 -6.90 -17.52 -9.19
N ARG A 198 -7.58 -16.37 -9.13
CA ARG A 198 -8.67 -16.14 -8.18
C ARG A 198 -9.79 -17.15 -8.36
N ARG A 199 -10.23 -17.39 -9.61
CA ARG A 199 -11.26 -18.40 -9.91
C ARG A 199 -10.79 -19.80 -9.50
N LEU A 200 -9.60 -20.20 -9.95
CA LEU A 200 -9.02 -21.51 -9.62
C LEU A 200 -8.94 -21.72 -8.10
N TRP A 201 -8.45 -20.73 -7.36
CA TRP A 201 -8.40 -20.79 -5.91
C TRP A 201 -9.78 -20.90 -5.27
N ASN A 202 -10.78 -20.20 -5.79
CA ASN A 202 -12.12 -20.23 -5.19
C ASN A 202 -12.93 -21.50 -5.54
N GLU A 203 -12.60 -22.14 -6.66
CA GLU A 203 -13.35 -23.26 -7.22
C GLU A 203 -12.68 -24.63 -7.02
N HIS A 204 -11.38 -24.68 -6.70
CA HIS A 204 -10.68 -25.95 -6.51
C HIS A 204 -11.32 -26.78 -5.40
N ARG A 205 -11.29 -28.11 -5.57
CA ARG A 205 -11.78 -29.03 -4.55
C ARG A 205 -10.67 -29.32 -3.53
N ILE A 206 -10.91 -28.91 -2.29
CA ILE A 206 -10.14 -29.34 -1.14
C ILE A 206 -10.55 -30.78 -0.80
N ARG A 207 -9.58 -31.69 -0.81
CA ARG A 207 -9.77 -33.10 -0.45
C ARG A 207 -9.82 -33.28 1.07
N LYS A 208 -10.61 -34.23 1.54
CA LYS A 208 -10.65 -34.63 2.96
C LYS A 208 -9.30 -35.24 3.35
N GLN A 209 -8.73 -34.81 4.46
CA GLN A 209 -7.49 -35.35 5.00
C GLN A 209 -7.74 -35.79 6.43
N ALA A 210 -7.58 -37.09 6.72
CA ALA A 210 -7.94 -37.68 8.02
C ALA A 210 -7.17 -37.06 9.20
N ALA A 211 -5.92 -36.64 8.99
CA ALA A 211 -5.04 -36.11 10.03
C ALA A 211 -5.13 -34.58 10.24
N ARG A 212 -6.05 -33.87 9.57
CA ARG A 212 -6.16 -32.40 9.68
C ARG A 212 -7.57 -31.97 10.03
N ASN A 213 -7.69 -31.00 10.94
CA ASN A 213 -8.93 -30.25 11.20
C ASN A 213 -9.24 -29.31 10.03
N LEU A 214 -9.60 -29.90 8.88
CA LEU A 214 -9.79 -29.20 7.62
C LEU A 214 -11.09 -29.65 6.96
N VAL A 215 -11.96 -28.69 6.65
CA VAL A 215 -13.26 -28.94 6.01
C VAL A 215 -13.05 -29.16 4.52
N ALA A 216 -13.41 -30.33 4.02
CA ALA A 216 -13.34 -30.65 2.60
C ALA A 216 -14.47 -29.96 1.81
N GLY A 217 -14.20 -29.55 0.57
CA GLY A 217 -15.17 -28.85 -0.25
C GLY A 217 -14.53 -27.86 -1.21
N ARG A 218 -15.35 -27.11 -1.95
CA ARG A 218 -14.88 -25.98 -2.77
C ARG A 218 -14.92 -24.70 -1.92
N PRO A 219 -13.87 -23.87 -1.87
CA PRO A 219 -13.84 -22.66 -1.04
C PRO A 219 -15.06 -21.76 -1.18
N ASN A 220 -15.56 -21.54 -2.41
CA ASN A 220 -16.80 -20.79 -2.63
C ASN A 220 -18.02 -21.45 -1.96
N ALA A 221 -18.15 -22.77 -2.02
CA ALA A 221 -19.24 -23.49 -1.36
C ALA A 221 -19.11 -23.41 0.17
N LEU A 222 -17.89 -23.62 0.70
CA LEU A 222 -17.59 -23.50 2.13
C LEU A 222 -17.90 -22.09 2.67
N PHE A 223 -17.63 -21.05 1.87
CA PHE A 223 -17.87 -19.66 2.26
C PHE A 223 -19.33 -19.24 2.12
N ASN A 224 -20.02 -19.64 1.05
CA ASN A 224 -21.39 -19.20 0.76
C ASN A 224 -22.46 -20.09 1.41
N LEU A 225 -22.19 -21.37 1.62
CA LEU A 225 -23.17 -22.38 2.07
C LEU A 225 -22.64 -23.19 3.27
N PRO A 226 -22.20 -22.54 4.37
CA PRO A 226 -21.58 -23.24 5.50
C PRO A 226 -22.52 -24.27 6.15
N HIS A 227 -23.84 -24.05 6.12
CA HIS A 227 -24.85 -24.97 6.66
C HIS A 227 -24.83 -26.35 5.97
N GLN A 228 -24.51 -26.42 4.68
CA GLN A 228 -24.38 -27.69 3.94
C GLN A 228 -23.15 -28.50 4.35
N HIS A 229 -22.21 -27.85 5.04
CA HIS A 229 -20.95 -28.43 5.49
C HIS A 229 -20.88 -28.61 7.01
N GLN A 230 -22.02 -28.57 7.70
CA GLN A 230 -22.12 -28.61 9.18
C GLN A 230 -21.23 -27.55 9.85
N CYS A 231 -20.98 -26.44 9.15
CA CYS A 231 -20.18 -25.33 9.62
C CYS A 231 -21.09 -24.17 10.03
N ARG A 232 -20.64 -23.40 11.02
CA ARG A 232 -21.33 -22.19 11.47
C ARG A 232 -20.84 -20.98 10.67
N ASP A 233 -21.77 -20.12 10.24
CA ASP A 233 -21.40 -18.82 9.67
C ASP A 233 -21.05 -17.84 10.80
N PHE A 234 -19.85 -17.24 10.72
CA PHE A 234 -19.35 -16.25 11.66
C PHE A 234 -19.31 -14.83 11.08
N LYS A 235 -19.86 -14.62 9.87
CA LYS A 235 -19.98 -13.29 9.27
C LYS A 235 -20.78 -12.36 10.18
N LYS A 236 -20.45 -11.08 10.08
CA LYS A 236 -21.11 -10.01 10.83
C LYS A 236 -21.57 -8.96 9.83
N LEU A 237 -22.85 -8.61 9.87
CA LEU A 237 -23.41 -7.59 9.01
C LEU A 237 -22.76 -6.24 9.34
N THR A 238 -22.32 -5.54 8.30
CA THR A 238 -21.73 -4.21 8.38
C THR A 238 -22.64 -3.20 7.71
N ASN A 239 -22.64 -1.96 8.20
CA ASN A 239 -23.42 -0.88 7.62
C ASN A 239 -22.87 -0.52 6.21
N LYS A 240 -23.68 -0.69 5.16
CA LYS A 240 -23.29 -0.47 3.76
C LYS A 240 -22.77 0.95 3.52
N ASN A 241 -23.48 1.98 4.01
CA ASN A 241 -23.07 3.38 3.87
C ASN A 241 -21.71 3.65 4.53
N THR A 242 -21.36 2.90 5.58
CA THR A 242 -20.03 3.01 6.20
C THR A 242 -18.98 2.38 5.30
N VAL A 243 -19.24 1.21 4.73
CA VAL A 243 -18.34 0.56 3.77
C VAL A 243 -18.13 1.45 2.54
N GLU A 244 -19.21 1.98 1.94
CA GLU A 244 -19.14 2.86 0.78
C GLU A 244 -18.34 4.13 1.06
N ARG A 245 -18.59 4.80 2.19
CA ARG A 245 -17.78 5.96 2.61
C ARG A 245 -16.31 5.61 2.82
N LEU A 246 -16.01 4.45 3.40
CA LEU A 246 -14.62 3.99 3.57
C LEU A 246 -13.99 3.69 2.20
N MET A 247 -14.72 3.06 1.29
CA MET A 247 -14.23 2.78 -0.07
C MET A 247 -13.97 4.06 -0.85
N ASP A 248 -14.92 5.00 -0.86
CA ASP A 248 -14.78 6.28 -1.56
C ASP A 248 -13.62 7.11 -0.99
N ARG A 249 -13.52 7.18 0.35
CA ARG A 249 -12.50 7.97 1.03
C ARG A 249 -11.11 7.34 0.99
N PHE A 250 -11.02 6.00 1.00
CA PHE A 250 -9.75 5.31 1.23
C PHE A 250 -9.29 4.40 0.08
N THR A 251 -10.07 4.25 -0.96
CA THR A 251 -9.69 3.43 -2.11
C THR A 251 -9.94 4.20 -3.39
N LYS A 252 -8.95 4.21 -4.27
CA LYS A 252 -9.15 4.59 -5.67
C LYS A 252 -9.11 3.30 -6.46
N LYS A 253 -10.10 3.09 -7.32
CA LYS A 253 -10.05 1.98 -8.27
C LYS A 253 -8.77 2.16 -9.09
N PRO A 254 -7.84 1.20 -9.08
CA PRO A 254 -6.60 1.34 -9.81
C PRO A 254 -6.90 1.44 -11.30
N GLN A 255 -6.44 2.52 -11.91
CA GLN A 255 -6.51 2.69 -13.34
C GLN A 255 -5.40 1.84 -13.97
N LEU A 256 -5.80 0.71 -14.57
CA LEU A 256 -4.87 -0.24 -15.17
C LEU A 256 -4.22 0.33 -16.43
N LEU A 257 -4.98 1.10 -17.21
CA LEU A 257 -4.55 1.72 -18.46
C LEU A 257 -4.66 3.23 -18.32
N ASP A 258 -3.53 3.89 -18.50
CA ASP A 258 -3.44 5.35 -18.47
C ASP A 258 -4.09 5.92 -19.75
N PRO A 259 -5.03 6.88 -19.65
CA PRO A 259 -5.75 7.39 -20.81
C PRO A 259 -4.84 8.06 -21.81
N ILE A 260 -3.87 8.85 -21.31
CA ILE A 260 -2.93 9.59 -22.15
C ILE A 260 -2.08 8.63 -22.96
N ILE A 261 -1.66 7.53 -22.35
CA ILE A 261 -0.85 6.51 -23.02
C ILE A 261 -1.70 5.71 -23.99
N THR A 262 -2.98 5.49 -23.68
CA THR A 262 -3.92 4.81 -24.59
C THR A 262 -4.09 5.63 -25.87
N GLU A 263 -4.41 6.93 -25.75
CA GLU A 263 -4.55 7.85 -26.88
C GLU A 263 -3.24 7.95 -27.69
N LEU A 264 -2.09 8.07 -26.99
CA LEU A 264 -0.79 8.12 -27.65
C LEU A 264 -0.51 6.84 -28.45
N VAL A 265 -0.80 5.66 -27.90
CA VAL A 265 -0.56 4.39 -28.60
C VAL A 265 -1.49 4.24 -29.79
N GLU A 266 -2.76 4.65 -29.68
CA GLU A 266 -3.71 4.64 -30.80
C GLU A 266 -3.29 5.57 -31.94
N LEU A 267 -2.64 6.70 -31.63
CA LEU A 267 -2.05 7.60 -32.62
C LEU A 267 -0.78 7.02 -33.28
N LEU A 268 0.10 6.40 -32.51
CA LEU A 268 1.37 5.85 -33.00
C LEU A 268 1.21 4.52 -33.76
N VAL A 269 0.23 3.72 -33.36
CA VAL A 269 -0.01 2.37 -33.88
C VAL A 269 -1.49 2.25 -34.26
N PRO A 270 -1.84 2.57 -35.52
CA PRO A 270 -3.22 2.42 -36.01
C PRO A 270 -3.72 0.99 -35.85
N ASP A 271 -5.01 0.83 -35.53
CA ASP A 271 -5.69 -0.46 -35.34
C ASP A 271 -5.01 -1.39 -34.31
N VAL A 272 -4.43 -0.81 -33.25
CA VAL A 272 -3.77 -1.57 -32.19
C VAL A 272 -4.69 -2.66 -31.61
N LYS A 273 -4.22 -3.90 -31.64
CA LYS A 273 -4.94 -5.05 -31.07
C LYS A 273 -4.45 -5.36 -29.66
N THR A 274 -5.38 -5.75 -28.79
CA THR A 274 -5.02 -6.23 -27.44
C THR A 274 -4.21 -7.53 -27.56
N PRO A 275 -2.99 -7.59 -27.00
CA PRO A 275 -2.19 -8.81 -27.01
C PRO A 275 -2.87 -9.97 -26.30
N THR A 276 -2.74 -11.18 -26.86
CA THR A 276 -3.32 -12.42 -26.29
C THR A 276 -2.28 -13.27 -25.58
N ASN A 277 -0.99 -13.03 -25.84
CA ASN A 277 0.12 -13.75 -25.22
C ASN A 277 1.34 -12.83 -24.97
N PRO A 278 2.29 -13.25 -24.10
CA PRO A 278 3.43 -12.41 -23.74
C PRO A 278 4.35 -12.03 -24.90
N LYS A 279 4.40 -12.85 -25.97
CA LYS A 279 5.23 -12.55 -27.16
C LYS A 279 4.61 -11.41 -27.96
N GLU A 280 3.31 -11.45 -28.20
CA GLU A 280 2.56 -10.35 -28.82
C GLU A 280 2.70 -9.05 -28.01
N ALA A 281 2.58 -9.13 -26.67
CA ALA A 281 2.72 -7.97 -25.81
C ALA A 281 4.12 -7.36 -25.87
N LEU A 282 5.17 -8.19 -25.93
CA LEU A 282 6.54 -7.72 -26.08
C LEU A 282 6.78 -7.07 -27.44
N ASN A 283 6.22 -7.64 -28.51
CA ASN A 283 6.33 -7.06 -29.84
C ASN A 283 5.61 -5.71 -29.91
N LEU A 284 4.38 -5.62 -29.37
CA LEU A 284 3.65 -4.36 -29.31
C LEU A 284 4.42 -3.29 -28.53
N TYR A 285 5.03 -3.67 -27.39
CA TYR A 285 5.86 -2.77 -26.61
C TYR A 285 7.02 -2.19 -27.44
N LYS A 286 7.75 -3.03 -28.17
CA LYS A 286 8.85 -2.58 -29.04
C LYS A 286 8.36 -1.67 -30.16
N ASN A 287 7.27 -2.05 -30.83
CA ASN A 287 6.69 -1.25 -31.92
C ASN A 287 6.29 0.15 -31.44
N ILE A 288 5.72 0.28 -30.24
CA ILE A 288 5.37 1.58 -29.65
C ILE A 288 6.62 2.44 -29.44
N LEU A 289 7.70 1.86 -28.91
CA LEU A 289 8.94 2.60 -28.67
C LEU A 289 9.60 3.05 -29.98
N GLU A 290 9.62 2.18 -30.99
CA GLU A 290 10.18 2.50 -32.31
C GLU A 290 9.36 3.59 -33.02
N ALA A 291 8.03 3.50 -33.00
CA ALA A 291 7.15 4.53 -33.54
C ALA A 291 7.33 5.87 -32.81
N TYR A 292 7.39 5.86 -31.48
CA TYR A 292 7.61 7.06 -30.68
C TYR A 292 8.97 7.73 -30.97
N ALA A 293 10.04 6.93 -31.09
CA ALA A 293 11.37 7.45 -31.44
C ALA A 293 11.40 8.06 -32.84
N THR A 294 10.73 7.43 -33.81
CA THR A 294 10.62 7.96 -35.18
C THR A 294 9.91 9.30 -35.20
N HIS A 295 8.75 9.40 -34.55
CA HIS A 295 7.98 10.64 -34.46
C HIS A 295 8.73 11.78 -33.75
N ARG A 296 9.54 11.45 -32.74
CA ARG A 296 10.37 12.43 -32.01
C ARG A 296 11.56 12.93 -32.83
N ASN A 297 12.02 12.18 -33.83
CA ASN A 297 13.14 12.59 -34.68
C ASN A 297 12.67 13.37 -35.92
N THR A 298 11.40 13.26 -36.30
CA THR A 298 10.79 13.97 -37.44
C THR A 298 10.18 15.33 -37.10
N ASN A 299 9.99 15.63 -35.81
CA ASN A 299 9.44 16.89 -35.29
C ASN A 299 10.43 17.54 -34.33
#